data_AF-A0A093XQJ9-F1
#
_entry.id   AF-A0A093XQJ9-F1
#
_cell.length_a   1.000
_cell.length_b   1.000
_cell.length_c   1.000
_cell.angle_alpha   90.00
_cell.angle_beta   90.00
_cell.angle_gamma   90.00
#
_symmetry.space_group_name_H-M   'P 1'
#
loop_
_entity.id
_entity.type
_entity.pdbx_description
1 polymer ?
#
loop_
_entity_poly.entity_id
_entity_poly.type
_entity_poly.pdbx_seq_one_letter_code
_entity_poly.pdbx_strand_id
1 'polypeptide(L)'
;MNRQRCKISIEDKKDLFSYTSGRYVYNEKKRLAERYVEFDIEAVKLIAAESVSRQRVSHMKKLAEGGFNRVFLLKMDDGFEVIAMIPYHIAVPKHFTTESEVATLDFLQLKGVPVPRVYAWSSKSDNAVGESTTGDELHGVGKEAVALPIDAYGSLYYKENLPSHLQADIYASGTPDESDDAKRFCVGPTADYMARSSRLSPRHRHTRARMDAPLWDSSPKLLPHNTILEGNLAPEIHTGLLDKYLALSQYLLPRARGHLLNRPTLRHPDLNPANVFVSEDNFMNANPLRQPDPTPPKDYAAPSLPENYASLNPEEKSYADELHRRRMLFYLYMIFNGKDNKDHFSAMRTPVLAQRQHLIERAGMQWTGNTVTLKGALMRVVDGWGFFALEGHGKVECPISFSAEESEAFYELEEN
;
A
#
# COMPACT_ATOMS: atom_id res chain seq x y z
N MET A 1 31.23 37.14 19.46
CA MET A 1 31.10 35.75 18.98
C MET A 1 30.35 34.94 20.03
N ASN A 2 29.03 34.78 19.91
CA ASN A 2 28.24 33.88 20.75
C ASN A 2 27.70 32.76 19.87
N ARG A 3 28.40 31.61 19.85
CA ARG A 3 27.87 30.37 19.26
C ARG A 3 26.93 29.74 20.28
N GLN A 4 25.66 30.13 20.24
CA GLN A 4 24.62 29.44 20.98
C GLN A 4 24.35 28.11 20.27
N ARG A 5 25.02 27.04 20.71
CA ARG A 5 24.66 25.67 20.32
C ARG A 5 23.20 25.45 20.76
N CYS A 6 22.27 25.32 19.81
CA CYS A 6 20.92 24.82 20.07
C CYS A 6 21.03 23.43 20.72
N LYS A 7 20.99 23.37 22.05
CA LYS A 7 20.82 22.12 22.77
C LYS A 7 19.33 21.79 22.71
N ILE A 8 18.99 20.74 21.97
CA ILE A 8 17.66 20.13 22.00
C ILE A 8 17.40 19.69 23.44
N SER A 9 16.27 20.09 24.04
CA SER A 9 15.94 19.70 25.42
C SER A 9 15.70 18.18 25.51
N ILE A 10 15.76 17.60 26.71
CA ILE A 10 15.53 16.15 26.90
C ILE A 10 14.09 15.78 26.50
N GLU A 11 13.13 16.68 26.75
CA GLU A 11 11.73 16.51 26.35
C GLU A 11 11.58 16.56 24.82
N ASP A 12 12.23 17.53 24.15
CA ASP A 12 12.24 17.60 22.68
C ASP A 12 12.85 16.34 22.04
N LYS A 13 13.88 15.74 22.65
CA LYS A 13 14.48 14.49 22.14
C LYS A 13 13.51 13.32 22.23
N LYS A 14 12.78 13.21 23.34
CA LYS A 14 11.81 12.11 23.55
C LYS A 14 10.68 12.18 22.53
N ASP A 15 10.27 13.37 22.14
CA ASP A 15 9.23 13.59 21.13
C ASP A 15 9.69 13.21 19.72
N LEU A 16 10.99 13.32 19.40
CA LEU A 16 11.54 12.83 18.13
C LEU A 16 11.49 11.30 18.02
N PHE A 17 11.62 10.59 19.15
CA PHE A 17 11.64 9.13 19.18
C PHE A 17 10.25 8.50 19.35
N SER A 18 9.29 9.25 19.88
CA SER A 18 7.96 8.74 20.24
C SER A 18 6.92 9.08 19.17
N TYR A 19 5.87 8.27 19.07
CA TYR A 19 4.66 8.64 18.33
C TYR A 19 3.85 9.67 19.12
N THR A 20 3.58 10.84 18.53
CA THR A 20 2.89 11.97 19.16
C THR A 20 1.66 12.45 18.39
N SER A 21 1.48 12.04 17.13
CA SER A 21 0.37 12.49 16.28
C SER A 21 -1.02 11.97 16.66
N GLY A 22 -1.16 11.05 17.62
CA GLY A 22 -2.48 10.57 18.04
C GLY A 22 -2.49 9.56 19.17
N ARG A 23 -3.70 9.05 19.46
CA ARG A 23 -3.97 8.04 20.48
C ARG A 23 -4.61 6.80 19.89
N TYR A 24 -4.44 5.67 20.57
CA TYR A 24 -5.02 4.40 20.14
C TYR A 24 -6.15 3.98 21.07
N VAL A 25 -7.30 3.63 20.49
CA VAL A 25 -8.47 3.15 21.25
C VAL A 25 -8.16 1.85 21.99
N TYR A 26 -7.35 0.97 21.40
CA TYR A 26 -6.98 -0.33 21.96
C TYR A 26 -5.47 -0.51 22.03
N ASN A 27 -4.99 -1.24 23.04
CA ASN A 27 -3.58 -1.61 23.22
C ASN A 27 -2.60 -0.42 23.15
N GLU A 28 -3.00 0.77 23.60
CA GLU A 28 -2.25 2.01 23.40
C GLU A 28 -0.78 1.93 23.81
N LYS A 29 -0.49 1.45 25.02
CA LYS A 29 0.88 1.29 25.50
C LYS A 29 1.73 0.44 24.55
N LYS A 30 1.15 -0.65 24.03
CA LYS A 30 1.82 -1.53 23.07
C LYS A 30 2.01 -0.86 21.71
N ARG A 31 0.99 -0.17 21.19
CA ARG A 31 1.02 0.54 19.91
C ARG A 31 2.03 1.70 19.90
N LEU A 32 2.18 2.40 21.02
CA LEU A 32 3.19 3.43 21.23
C LEU A 32 4.59 2.84 21.34
N ALA A 33 4.76 1.75 22.11
CA ALA A 33 6.05 1.07 22.24
C ALA A 33 6.57 0.51 20.90
N GLU A 34 5.69 -0.08 20.09
CA GLU A 34 6.00 -0.55 18.73
C GLU A 34 6.46 0.56 17.77
N ARG A 35 6.09 1.81 18.08
CA ARG A 35 6.43 3.01 17.31
C ARG A 35 7.46 3.89 18.01
N TYR A 36 8.09 3.41 19.07
CA TYR A 36 9.24 4.06 19.66
C TYR A 36 10.51 3.56 18.95
N VAL A 37 11.31 4.49 18.43
CA VAL A 37 12.59 4.18 17.75
C VAL A 37 13.57 5.26 18.12
N GLU A 38 14.61 4.85 18.82
CA GLU A 38 15.72 5.69 19.21
C GLU A 38 16.79 5.64 18.12
N PHE A 39 17.38 6.79 17.80
CA PHE A 39 18.39 6.90 16.75
C PHE A 39 19.36 8.05 17.07
N ASP A 40 20.55 8.02 16.46
CA ASP A 40 21.52 9.09 16.64
C ASP A 40 21.14 10.34 15.81
N ILE A 41 20.58 11.34 16.49
CA ILE A 41 20.16 12.62 15.89
C ILE A 41 21.33 13.34 15.21
N GLU A 42 22.53 13.31 15.79
CA GLU A 42 23.67 14.03 15.23
C GLU A 42 24.24 13.29 14.02
N ALA A 43 24.21 11.95 14.02
CA ALA A 43 24.53 11.16 12.83
C ALA A 43 23.56 11.43 11.67
N VAL A 44 22.24 11.51 11.94
CA VAL A 44 21.25 11.87 10.91
C VAL A 44 21.54 13.24 10.33
N LYS A 45 21.82 14.24 11.17
CA LYS A 45 22.16 15.60 10.69
C LYS A 45 23.44 15.62 9.87
N LEU A 46 24.46 14.86 10.27
CA LEU A 46 25.73 14.79 9.56
C LEU A 46 25.53 14.18 8.17
N ILE A 47 24.93 13.00 8.10
CA ILE A 47 24.65 12.30 6.83
C ILE A 47 23.77 13.16 5.92
N ALA A 48 22.76 13.82 6.47
CA ALA A 48 21.89 14.71 5.70
C ALA A 48 22.67 15.91 5.14
N ALA A 49 23.58 16.53 5.89
CA ALA A 49 24.39 17.62 5.38
C ALA A 49 25.37 17.15 4.31
N GLU A 50 26.04 16.02 4.54
CA GLU A 50 27.00 15.42 3.60
C GLU A 50 26.34 14.98 2.28
N SER A 51 25.15 14.37 2.34
CA SER A 51 24.44 13.85 1.16
C SER A 51 24.06 14.95 0.17
N VAL A 52 23.89 16.17 0.66
CA VAL A 52 23.66 17.35 -0.18
C VAL A 52 24.90 18.25 -0.29
N SER A 53 26.07 17.87 0.21
CA SER A 53 27.28 18.71 0.16
C SER A 53 27.10 20.09 0.83
N ARG A 54 26.35 20.14 1.93
CA ARG A 54 26.18 21.33 2.80
C ARG A 54 26.98 21.13 4.10
N GLN A 55 27.26 22.22 4.81
CA GLN A 55 28.11 22.16 6.00
C GLN A 55 27.39 21.64 7.24
N ARG A 56 26.14 22.07 7.45
CA ARG A 56 25.44 21.83 8.72
C ARG A 56 23.93 21.96 8.61
N VAL A 57 23.24 21.08 9.31
CA VAL A 57 21.82 21.24 9.64
C VAL A 57 21.64 22.27 10.77
N SER A 58 20.93 23.36 10.47
CA SER A 58 20.61 24.43 11.42
C SER A 58 19.40 24.10 12.30
N HIS A 59 18.42 23.38 11.75
CA HIS A 59 17.20 23.01 12.45
C HIS A 59 16.71 21.63 12.00
N MET A 60 16.18 20.84 12.93
CA MET A 60 15.53 19.56 12.66
C MET A 60 14.22 19.52 13.45
N LYS A 61 13.12 19.18 12.78
CA LYS A 61 11.82 18.97 13.42
C LYS A 61 11.13 17.75 12.86
N LYS A 62 10.29 17.10 13.67
CA LYS A 62 9.37 16.07 13.18
C LYS A 62 8.27 16.75 12.36
N LEU A 63 8.19 16.42 11.08
CA LEU A 63 7.23 16.99 10.14
C LEU A 63 5.90 16.24 10.18
N ALA A 64 5.97 14.91 10.12
CA ALA A 64 4.80 14.04 10.08
C ALA A 64 5.12 12.64 10.61
N GLU A 65 4.07 11.91 10.98
CA GLU A 65 4.13 10.52 11.41
C GLU A 65 3.06 9.73 10.68
N GLY A 66 3.48 8.73 9.91
CA GLY A 66 2.58 7.83 9.20
C GLY A 66 2.33 6.53 9.98
N GLY A 67 1.73 5.55 9.31
CA GLY A 67 1.57 4.20 9.86
C GLY A 67 2.91 3.45 10.04
N PHE A 68 3.89 3.76 9.18
CA PHE A 68 5.12 3.00 9.00
C PHE A 68 6.42 3.79 9.17
N ASN A 69 6.38 5.11 8.95
CA ASN A 69 7.57 5.97 8.96
C ASN A 69 7.33 7.24 9.79
N ARG A 70 8.40 7.75 10.41
CA ARG A 70 8.49 9.15 10.83
C ARG A 70 9.19 9.96 9.77
N VAL A 71 8.72 11.18 9.58
CA VAL A 71 9.25 12.13 8.60
C VAL A 71 9.79 13.33 9.36
N PHE A 72 11.06 13.66 9.13
CA PHE A 72 11.73 14.80 9.73
C PHE A 72 12.07 15.81 8.65
N LEU A 73 11.83 17.10 8.92
CA LEU A 73 12.33 18.19 8.11
C LEU A 73 13.66 18.66 8.70
N LEU A 74 14.72 18.64 7.90
CA LEU A 74 16.03 19.17 8.24
C LEU A 74 16.32 20.38 7.38
N LYS A 75 16.57 21.51 8.02
CA LYS A 75 16.93 22.77 7.37
C LYS A 75 18.42 23.01 7.52
N MET A 76 19.10 23.23 6.40
CA MET A 76 20.51 23.59 6.32
C MET A 76 20.73 25.05 6.75
N ASP A 77 21.97 25.50 6.86
CA ASP A 77 22.31 26.88 7.23
C ASP A 77 22.14 27.89 6.08
N ASP A 78 22.21 27.43 4.83
CA ASP A 78 21.87 28.19 3.62
C ASP A 78 20.36 28.28 3.34
N GLY A 79 19.54 27.62 4.17
CA GLY A 79 18.09 27.56 4.04
C GLY A 79 17.57 26.42 3.17
N PHE A 80 18.44 25.58 2.59
CA PHE A 80 18.06 24.38 1.87
C PHE A 80 17.37 23.38 2.80
N GLU A 81 16.33 22.70 2.34
CA GLU A 81 15.52 21.80 3.17
C GLU A 81 15.53 20.38 2.60
N VAL A 82 15.73 19.39 3.48
CA VAL A 82 15.67 17.96 3.16
C VAL A 82 14.73 17.25 4.11
N ILE A 83 14.12 16.18 3.60
CA ILE A 83 13.32 15.26 4.39
C ILE A 83 14.17 14.06 4.75
N ALA A 84 14.12 13.63 6.01
CA ALA A 84 14.63 12.33 6.43
C ALA A 84 13.47 11.45 6.90
N MET A 85 13.41 10.23 6.38
CA MET A 85 12.43 9.22 6.75
C MET A 85 13.10 8.11 7.57
N ILE A 86 12.50 7.81 8.73
CA ILE A 86 12.95 6.74 9.62
C ILE A 86 11.78 5.76 9.82
N PRO A 87 11.91 4.49 9.41
CA PRO A 87 10.86 3.49 9.57
C PRO A 87 10.71 3.05 11.03
N TYR A 88 9.48 2.73 11.41
CA TYR A 88 9.20 2.05 12.67
C TYR A 88 9.63 0.59 12.60
N HIS A 89 9.87 -0.03 13.76
CA HIS A 89 10.24 -1.46 13.83
C HIS A 89 9.16 -2.40 13.26
N ILE A 90 7.92 -1.92 13.15
CA ILE A 90 6.79 -2.64 12.56
C ILE A 90 6.81 -2.66 11.01
N ALA A 91 7.61 -1.81 10.36
CA ALA A 91 7.77 -1.82 8.90
C ALA A 91 8.65 -3.02 8.51
N VAL A 92 8.02 -4.14 8.17
CA VAL A 92 8.70 -5.40 7.81
C VAL A 92 8.21 -5.85 6.44
N PRO A 93 9.09 -6.27 5.52
CA PRO A 93 10.54 -6.44 5.68
C PRO A 93 11.33 -5.13 5.49
N LYS A 94 12.00 -4.65 6.57
CA LYS A 94 12.73 -3.35 6.61
C LYS A 94 13.65 -3.13 5.40
N HIS A 95 14.31 -4.20 4.97
CA HIS A 95 15.24 -4.16 3.86
C HIS A 95 14.52 -3.93 2.53
N PHE A 96 13.49 -4.73 2.24
CA PHE A 96 12.77 -4.67 0.98
C PHE A 96 11.91 -3.42 0.81
N THR A 97 11.36 -2.86 1.90
CA THR A 97 10.56 -1.63 1.83
C THR A 97 11.40 -0.44 1.40
N THR A 98 12.52 -0.20 2.08
CA THR A 98 13.41 0.94 1.81
C THR A 98 14.05 0.83 0.43
N GLU A 99 14.56 -0.36 0.08
CA GLU A 99 15.18 -0.54 -1.23
C GLU A 99 14.19 -0.40 -2.38
N SER A 100 12.96 -0.89 -2.20
CA SER A 100 11.95 -0.78 -3.24
C SER A 100 11.46 0.65 -3.43
N GLU A 101 11.28 1.39 -2.34
CA GLU A 101 10.89 2.80 -2.38
C GLU A 101 11.92 3.62 -3.15
N VAL A 102 13.20 3.49 -2.79
CA VAL A 102 14.30 4.21 -3.45
C VAL A 102 14.43 3.82 -4.93
N ALA A 103 14.37 2.53 -5.25
CA ALA A 103 14.45 2.07 -6.64
C ALA A 103 13.25 2.58 -7.48
N THR A 104 12.06 2.65 -6.87
CA THR A 104 10.85 3.17 -7.53
C THR A 104 10.97 4.68 -7.78
N LEU A 105 11.43 5.46 -6.79
CA LEU A 105 11.62 6.90 -6.96
C LEU A 105 12.63 7.23 -8.05
N ASP A 106 13.77 6.54 -8.06
CA ASP A 106 14.79 6.73 -9.09
C ASP A 106 14.28 6.31 -10.49
N PHE A 107 13.61 5.17 -10.59
CA PHE A 107 12.99 4.75 -11.85
C PHE A 107 11.95 5.75 -12.35
N LEU A 108 11.09 6.28 -11.48
CA LEU A 108 10.11 7.31 -11.83
C LEU A 108 10.78 8.62 -12.27
N GLN A 109 11.85 9.03 -11.59
CA GLN A 109 12.64 10.21 -11.95
C GLN A 109 13.26 10.06 -13.35
N LEU A 110 13.82 8.88 -13.69
CA LEU A 110 14.33 8.58 -15.03
C LEU A 110 13.25 8.65 -16.11
N LYS A 111 11.99 8.40 -15.75
CA LYS A 111 10.83 8.54 -16.65
C LYS A 111 10.24 9.94 -16.68
N GLY A 112 10.95 10.93 -16.12
CA GLY A 112 10.54 12.34 -16.11
C GLY A 112 9.31 12.60 -15.22
N VAL A 113 8.98 11.66 -14.33
CA VAL A 113 7.90 11.84 -13.37
C VAL A 113 8.44 12.69 -12.23
N PRO A 114 7.76 13.81 -11.87
CA PRO A 114 8.20 14.66 -10.78
C PRO A 114 8.00 13.92 -9.47
N VAL A 115 9.09 13.38 -8.92
CA VAL A 115 9.16 12.68 -7.63
C VAL A 115 10.33 13.23 -6.80
N PRO A 116 10.31 13.09 -5.46
CA PRO A 116 11.42 13.46 -4.61
C PRO A 116 12.72 12.83 -5.09
N ARG A 117 13.79 13.62 -5.07
CA ARG A 117 15.13 13.12 -5.34
C ARG A 117 15.68 12.48 -4.08
N VAL A 118 16.13 11.23 -4.18
CA VAL A 118 16.84 10.54 -3.10
C VAL A 118 18.31 10.98 -3.09
N TYR A 119 18.77 11.52 -1.96
CA TYR A 119 20.15 11.95 -1.76
C TYR A 119 21.02 10.90 -1.09
N ALA A 120 20.46 10.20 -0.10
CA ALA A 120 21.12 9.13 0.62
C ALA A 120 20.07 8.15 1.15
N TRP A 121 20.45 6.89 1.28
CA TRP A 121 19.58 5.88 1.87
C TRP A 121 20.40 4.73 2.45
N SER A 122 19.82 4.01 3.40
CA SER A 122 20.37 2.77 3.94
C SER A 122 19.23 1.88 4.39
N SER A 123 19.22 0.64 3.91
CA SER A 123 18.25 -0.39 4.32
C SER A 123 18.72 -1.24 5.51
N LYS A 124 19.92 -0.98 6.02
CA LYS A 124 20.56 -1.76 7.10
C LYS A 124 20.54 -0.94 8.39
N SER A 125 20.21 -1.58 9.50
CA SER A 125 20.26 -0.95 10.83
C SER A 125 21.68 -0.82 11.40
N ASP A 126 22.63 -1.59 10.88
CA ASP A 126 24.06 -1.46 11.20
C ASP A 126 24.67 -0.31 10.40
N ASN A 127 24.30 0.91 10.76
CA ASN A 127 24.84 2.15 10.20
C ASN A 127 25.04 3.18 11.32
N ALA A 128 25.67 4.32 11.01
CA ALA A 128 25.98 5.35 12.01
C ALA A 128 24.74 5.97 12.70
N VAL A 129 23.55 5.85 12.10
CA VAL A 129 22.27 6.28 12.69
C VAL A 129 21.70 5.23 13.66
N GLY A 130 22.05 3.96 13.46
CA GLY A 130 21.52 2.80 14.19
C GLY A 130 20.20 2.25 13.64
N GLU A 131 19.67 2.79 12.54
CA GLU A 131 18.40 2.37 11.93
C GLU A 131 18.38 2.65 10.41
N SER A 132 17.53 1.95 9.66
CA SER A 132 17.29 2.24 8.24
C SER A 132 16.88 3.71 8.04
N THR A 133 17.36 4.37 6.99
CA THR A 133 17.05 5.79 6.72
C THR A 133 16.94 6.06 5.22
N THR A 134 16.09 7.02 4.86
CA THR A 134 16.01 7.58 3.49
C THR A 134 16.02 9.10 3.60
N GLY A 135 16.82 9.78 2.77
CA GLY A 135 16.93 11.23 2.72
C GLY A 135 16.53 11.77 1.35
N ASP A 136 15.45 12.57 1.30
CA ASP A 136 14.79 13.00 0.06
C ASP A 136 14.61 14.53 -0.03
N GLU A 137 14.54 15.07 -1.25
CA GLU A 137 14.20 16.48 -1.51
C GLU A 137 12.69 16.76 -1.48
N LEU A 138 12.32 17.96 -1.02
CA LEU A 138 10.95 18.48 -1.10
C LEU A 138 10.57 18.85 -2.54
N HIS A 139 9.85 17.97 -3.23
CA HIS A 139 9.07 18.33 -4.41
C HIS A 139 7.65 17.73 -4.32
N GLY A 140 6.64 18.57 -4.57
CA GLY A 140 5.24 18.15 -4.64
C GLY A 140 5.03 17.13 -5.75
N VAL A 141 4.50 15.95 -5.40
CA VAL A 141 4.13 14.91 -6.35
C VAL A 141 2.63 14.91 -6.53
N GLY A 142 2.20 15.15 -7.76
CA GLY A 142 0.81 14.98 -8.16
C GLY A 142 0.77 14.47 -9.58
N LYS A 143 0.99 13.16 -9.78
CA LYS A 143 0.56 12.45 -11.00
C LYS A 143 0.08 11.04 -10.70
N GLU A 144 -1.12 10.77 -11.19
CA GLU A 144 -1.80 9.48 -11.17
C GLU A 144 -1.08 8.47 -12.08
N ALA A 145 -1.17 7.19 -11.71
CA ALA A 145 -0.77 5.98 -12.44
C ALA A 145 0.06 6.21 -13.73
N VAL A 146 1.37 5.98 -13.65
CA VAL A 146 2.22 6.01 -14.84
C VAL A 146 2.03 4.69 -15.59
N ALA A 147 1.51 4.77 -16.82
CA ALA A 147 1.38 3.63 -17.73
C ALA A 147 2.76 3.23 -18.27
N LEU A 148 3.61 2.70 -17.40
CA LEU A 148 4.92 2.15 -17.77
C LEU A 148 4.72 0.72 -18.28
N PRO A 149 5.50 0.26 -19.29
CA PRO A 149 5.32 -1.05 -19.91
C PRO A 149 5.86 -2.20 -19.05
N ILE A 150 5.61 -2.16 -17.74
CA ILE A 150 6.04 -3.18 -16.77
C ILE A 150 5.21 -4.46 -17.01
N ASP A 151 5.88 -5.61 -17.13
CA ASP A 151 5.29 -6.91 -17.50
C ASP A 151 5.47 -7.98 -16.39
N ALA A 152 5.72 -7.52 -15.16
CA ALA A 152 5.79 -8.35 -13.96
C ALA A 152 5.05 -7.70 -12.78
N TYR A 153 4.52 -8.53 -11.90
CA TYR A 153 3.90 -8.10 -10.64
C TYR A 153 4.88 -8.23 -9.48
N GLY A 154 4.94 -7.19 -8.66
CA GLY A 154 5.81 -7.12 -7.50
C GLY A 154 6.25 -5.68 -7.22
N SER A 155 7.37 -5.56 -6.53
CA SER A 155 8.02 -4.29 -6.22
C SER A 155 9.25 -4.09 -7.11
N LEU A 156 9.57 -2.83 -7.44
CA LEU A 156 10.81 -2.51 -8.17
C LEU A 156 11.99 -2.51 -7.21
N TYR A 157 13.15 -3.01 -7.66
CA TYR A 157 14.41 -3.03 -6.93
C TYR A 157 15.57 -2.70 -7.86
N TYR A 158 16.70 -2.27 -7.28
CA TYR A 158 17.98 -2.33 -7.99
C TYR A 158 18.40 -3.78 -8.18
N LYS A 159 18.87 -4.10 -9.38
CA LYS A 159 19.25 -5.46 -9.77
C LYS A 159 20.42 -6.01 -8.93
N GLU A 160 21.32 -5.14 -8.50
CA GLU A 160 22.47 -5.49 -7.65
C GLU A 160 22.10 -5.84 -6.21
N ASN A 161 20.98 -5.31 -5.71
CA ASN A 161 20.56 -5.50 -4.31
C ASN A 161 19.72 -6.76 -4.11
N LEU A 162 19.19 -7.34 -5.20
CA LEU A 162 18.33 -8.51 -5.14
C LEU A 162 19.05 -9.76 -5.70
N PRO A 163 19.01 -10.93 -5.03
CA PRO A 163 19.57 -12.16 -5.59
C PRO A 163 18.94 -12.54 -6.94
N SER A 164 19.72 -13.04 -7.89
CA SER A 164 19.27 -13.31 -9.27
C SER A 164 18.07 -14.25 -9.39
N HIS A 165 17.85 -15.14 -8.43
CA HIS A 165 16.69 -16.06 -8.43
C HIS A 165 15.37 -15.37 -8.04
N LEU A 166 15.42 -14.15 -7.49
CA LEU A 166 14.26 -13.33 -7.13
C LEU A 166 13.98 -12.23 -8.15
N GLN A 167 14.83 -12.05 -9.15
CA GLN A 167 14.71 -11.01 -10.16
C GLN A 167 13.79 -11.47 -11.31
N ALA A 168 12.76 -10.68 -11.59
CA ALA A 168 12.01 -10.71 -12.83
C ALA A 168 12.38 -9.47 -13.68
N ASP A 169 12.34 -9.64 -15.00
CA ASP A 169 12.57 -8.54 -15.93
C ASP A 169 11.45 -7.50 -15.78
N ILE A 170 11.79 -6.22 -15.93
CA ILE A 170 10.81 -5.14 -15.84
C ILE A 170 9.89 -5.17 -17.04
N TYR A 171 10.45 -5.32 -18.23
CA TYR A 171 9.74 -5.23 -19.48
C TYR A 171 9.50 -6.59 -20.10
N ALA A 172 8.43 -6.68 -20.89
CA ALA A 172 8.16 -7.84 -21.73
C ALA A 172 9.31 -8.08 -22.72
N SER A 173 9.54 -9.34 -23.09
CA SER A 173 10.46 -9.66 -24.17
C SER A 173 10.05 -8.93 -25.46
N GLY A 174 10.98 -8.18 -26.04
CA GLY A 174 10.74 -7.38 -27.26
C GLY A 174 10.28 -5.95 -27.01
N THR A 175 10.04 -5.53 -25.77
CA THR A 175 9.82 -4.11 -25.44
C THR A 175 11.14 -3.34 -25.56
N PRO A 176 11.18 -2.22 -26.30
CA PRO A 176 12.36 -1.36 -26.37
C PRO A 176 12.72 -0.80 -24.99
N ASP A 177 13.99 -0.95 -24.62
CA ASP A 177 14.57 -0.37 -23.40
C ASP A 177 15.58 0.71 -23.79
N GLU A 178 15.09 1.86 -24.22
CA GLU A 178 15.93 2.98 -24.68
C GLU A 178 16.78 3.58 -23.55
N SER A 179 16.38 3.37 -22.29
CA SER A 179 17.02 3.92 -21.10
C SER A 179 17.95 2.92 -20.40
N ASP A 180 18.09 1.69 -20.93
CA ASP A 180 18.84 0.60 -20.31
C ASP A 180 18.36 0.28 -18.87
N ASP A 181 17.07 0.49 -18.58
CA ASP A 181 16.50 0.27 -17.24
C ASP A 181 16.63 -1.18 -16.80
N ALA A 182 16.47 -2.15 -17.72
CA ALA A 182 16.53 -3.57 -17.42
C ALA A 182 17.93 -4.04 -16.99
N LYS A 183 18.97 -3.22 -17.23
CA LYS A 183 20.32 -3.44 -16.68
C LYS A 183 20.40 -3.06 -15.21
N ARG A 184 19.67 -2.02 -14.79
CA ARG A 184 19.79 -1.39 -13.47
C ARG A 184 18.71 -1.83 -12.49
N PHE A 185 17.51 -2.09 -12.98
CA PHE A 185 16.34 -2.38 -12.16
C PHE A 185 15.72 -3.75 -12.52
N CYS A 186 15.01 -4.33 -11.57
CA CYS A 186 14.23 -5.56 -11.76
C CYS A 186 12.93 -5.51 -10.94
N VAL A 187 11.94 -6.33 -11.29
CA VAL A 187 10.78 -6.58 -10.44
C VAL A 187 11.08 -7.77 -9.53
N GLY A 188 10.92 -7.57 -8.23
CA GLY A 188 11.16 -8.57 -7.20
C GLY A 188 9.91 -8.94 -6.40
N PRO A 189 10.08 -9.65 -5.27
CA PRO A 189 9.02 -9.88 -4.29
C PRO A 189 8.30 -8.58 -3.92
N THR A 190 7.01 -8.63 -3.59
CA THR A 190 6.30 -7.42 -3.15
C THR A 190 6.85 -6.90 -1.80
N ALA A 191 7.07 -5.59 -1.71
CA ALA A 191 7.38 -4.90 -0.46
C ALA A 191 6.12 -4.52 0.34
N ASP A 192 4.92 -4.87 -0.15
CA ASP A 192 3.66 -4.57 0.51
C ASP A 192 3.55 -5.27 1.88
N TYR A 193 3.37 -4.48 2.93
CA TYR A 193 3.20 -4.97 4.29
C TYR A 193 1.89 -5.75 4.49
N MET A 194 0.88 -5.59 3.62
CA MET A 194 -0.36 -6.37 3.65
C MET A 194 -0.18 -7.76 3.04
N ALA A 195 0.79 -7.94 2.14
CA ALA A 195 1.19 -9.27 1.67
C ALA A 195 1.82 -10.12 2.78
N ARG A 196 2.05 -9.53 3.97
CA ARG A 196 2.58 -10.16 5.19
C ARG A 196 1.60 -11.07 5.93
N SER A 197 0.49 -11.44 5.32
CA SER A 197 -0.43 -12.39 5.94
C SER A 197 -0.38 -13.76 5.30
N SER A 198 -0.21 -13.77 3.99
CA SER A 198 -0.59 -14.90 3.20
C SER A 198 0.67 -15.55 2.66
N ARG A 199 0.69 -16.89 2.63
CA ARG A 199 1.65 -17.66 1.82
C ARG A 199 1.46 -17.41 0.31
N LEU A 200 0.84 -16.29 -0.06
CA LEU A 200 0.10 -16.05 -1.29
C LEU A 200 0.52 -14.71 -1.90
N SER A 201 1.80 -14.58 -2.24
CA SER A 201 2.05 -14.06 -3.59
C SER A 201 1.41 -15.07 -4.55
N PRO A 202 0.61 -14.68 -5.56
CA PRO A 202 0.05 -15.62 -6.51
C PRO A 202 1.13 -16.54 -7.06
N ARG A 203 1.23 -17.74 -6.49
CA ARG A 203 1.80 -18.89 -7.17
C ARG A 203 0.89 -19.03 -8.38
N HIS A 204 1.43 -18.76 -9.56
CA HIS A 204 1.29 -19.55 -10.78
C HIS A 204 1.81 -18.71 -11.97
N ARG A 205 2.98 -19.13 -12.47
CA ARG A 205 3.51 -19.01 -13.84
C ARG A 205 3.68 -17.62 -14.49
N HIS A 206 3.13 -16.53 -13.97
CA HIS A 206 3.26 -15.17 -14.55
C HIS A 206 3.98 -14.18 -13.63
N THR A 207 4.44 -14.65 -12.47
CA THR A 207 5.34 -13.96 -11.54
C THR A 207 6.57 -14.86 -11.37
N ARG A 208 7.70 -14.47 -11.97
CA ARG A 208 8.97 -15.21 -11.84
C ARG A 208 9.67 -14.97 -10.49
N ALA A 209 9.04 -14.27 -9.55
CA ALA A 209 9.53 -14.17 -8.18
C ALA A 209 9.06 -15.39 -7.37
N ARG A 210 9.85 -16.48 -7.43
CA ARG A 210 9.78 -17.58 -6.46
C ARG A 210 10.09 -17.01 -5.08
N MET A 211 9.11 -16.88 -4.19
CA MET A 211 9.41 -16.97 -2.76
C MET A 211 9.34 -18.44 -2.36
N ASP A 212 10.41 -19.17 -2.70
CA ASP A 212 10.79 -20.41 -2.03
C ASP A 212 11.82 -20.02 -0.96
N ALA A 213 11.42 -19.68 0.26
CA ALA A 213 12.36 -19.66 1.39
C ALA A 213 11.71 -19.60 2.78
N PRO A 214 12.36 -20.18 3.81
CA PRO A 214 11.80 -20.65 5.08
C PRO A 214 11.86 -19.59 6.20
N LEU A 215 11.84 -18.30 5.83
CA LEU A 215 11.99 -17.16 6.75
C LEU A 215 10.66 -16.69 7.37
N TRP A 216 9.56 -17.37 7.01
CA TRP A 216 8.23 -17.06 7.52
C TRP A 216 8.01 -17.76 8.86
N ASP A 217 8.53 -17.15 9.92
CA ASP A 217 8.26 -17.54 11.31
C ASP A 217 6.77 -17.82 11.48
N SER A 218 6.45 -19.06 11.85
CA SER A 218 5.10 -19.61 12.04
C SER A 218 4.30 -18.94 13.17
N SER A 219 4.82 -17.85 13.73
CA SER A 219 4.20 -17.06 14.78
C SER A 219 3.36 -15.92 14.19
N PRO A 220 2.06 -15.80 14.54
CA PRO A 220 1.23 -14.68 14.12
C PRO A 220 1.75 -13.39 14.74
N LYS A 221 2.66 -12.66 14.08
CA LYS A 221 3.05 -11.32 14.57
C LYS A 221 1.98 -10.31 14.15
N LEU A 222 1.34 -9.74 15.16
CA LEU A 222 0.29 -8.72 15.11
C LEU A 222 0.58 -7.62 14.08
N LEU A 223 -0.35 -7.38 13.16
CA LEU A 223 -0.43 -6.09 12.49
C LEU A 223 -1.07 -5.05 13.42
N PRO A 224 -0.55 -3.80 13.48
CA PRO A 224 -0.98 -2.82 14.47
C PRO A 224 -2.42 -2.32 14.32
N HIS A 225 -3.01 -2.46 13.13
CA HIS A 225 -4.34 -1.93 12.77
C HIS A 225 -5.45 -2.98 12.75
N ASN A 226 -5.13 -4.26 12.93
CA ASN A 226 -6.15 -5.29 12.94
C ASN A 226 -6.64 -5.52 14.37
N THR A 227 -7.93 -5.25 14.58
CA THR A 227 -8.68 -5.71 15.74
C THR A 227 -8.58 -7.23 15.75
N ILE A 228 -7.88 -7.80 16.72
CA ILE A 228 -7.97 -9.24 16.97
C ILE A 228 -9.32 -9.45 17.63
N LEU A 229 -10.23 -10.12 16.92
CA LEU A 229 -11.33 -10.79 17.57
C LEU A 229 -10.71 -12.02 18.24
N GLU A 230 -10.78 -12.10 19.57
CA GLU A 230 -10.38 -13.32 20.27
C GLU A 230 -11.29 -14.45 19.80
N GLY A 231 -10.73 -15.40 19.06
CA GLY A 231 -11.47 -16.55 18.58
C GLY A 231 -10.65 -17.82 18.73
N ASN A 232 -11.29 -18.85 19.28
CA ASN A 232 -10.69 -20.14 19.61
C ASN A 232 -10.66 -21.11 18.40
N LEU A 233 -10.53 -20.60 17.18
CA LEU A 233 -10.50 -21.45 15.98
C LEU A 233 -9.09 -22.00 15.75
N ALA A 234 -8.98 -23.25 15.32
CA ALA A 234 -7.69 -23.89 15.06
C ALA A 234 -7.05 -23.29 13.77
N PRO A 235 -5.76 -22.91 13.76
CA PRO A 235 -5.08 -22.34 12.58
C PRO A 235 -5.15 -23.21 11.31
N GLU A 236 -5.35 -24.51 11.48
CA GLU A 236 -5.49 -25.50 10.41
C GLU A 236 -6.74 -25.25 9.56
N ILE A 237 -7.82 -24.75 10.17
CA ILE A 237 -9.06 -24.42 9.45
C ILE A 237 -8.80 -23.27 8.47
N HIS A 238 -8.09 -22.22 8.92
CA HIS A 238 -7.72 -21.11 8.06
C HIS A 238 -6.76 -21.56 6.96
N THR A 239 -5.81 -22.44 7.27
CA THR A 239 -4.89 -23.01 6.28
C THR A 239 -5.64 -23.77 5.17
N GLY A 240 -6.63 -24.59 5.52
CA GLY A 240 -7.46 -25.28 4.52
C GLY A 240 -8.24 -24.35 3.60
N LEU A 241 -8.67 -23.19 4.09
CA LEU A 241 -9.29 -22.14 3.25
C LEU A 241 -8.28 -21.48 2.31
N LEU A 242 -7.04 -21.26 2.75
CA LEU A 242 -5.96 -20.74 1.90
C LEU A 242 -5.58 -21.74 0.80
N ASP A 243 -5.60 -23.04 1.08
CA ASP A 243 -5.37 -24.08 0.07
C ASP A 243 -6.48 -24.08 -0.99
N LYS A 244 -7.75 -23.89 -0.59
CA LYS A 244 -8.88 -23.68 -1.52
C LYS A 244 -8.68 -22.41 -2.36
N TYR A 245 -8.25 -21.31 -1.76
CA TYR A 245 -7.90 -20.09 -2.52
C TYR A 245 -6.78 -20.34 -3.53
N LEU A 246 -5.73 -21.08 -3.16
CA LEU A 246 -4.63 -21.42 -4.07
C LEU A 246 -5.12 -22.21 -5.29
N ALA A 247 -6.04 -23.15 -5.10
CA ALA A 247 -6.66 -23.91 -6.19
C ALA A 247 -7.45 -22.99 -7.15
N LEU A 248 -8.08 -21.94 -6.63
CA LEU A 248 -8.82 -20.94 -7.41
C LEU A 248 -7.93 -19.89 -8.09
N SER A 249 -6.76 -19.60 -7.55
CA SER A 249 -5.92 -18.44 -7.93
C SER A 249 -5.66 -18.31 -9.43
N GLN A 250 -5.45 -19.43 -10.14
CA GLN A 250 -5.20 -19.47 -11.59
C GLN A 250 -6.41 -19.06 -12.45
N TYR A 251 -7.60 -19.04 -11.87
CA TYR A 251 -8.87 -18.71 -12.53
C TYR A 251 -9.36 -17.31 -12.18
N LEU A 252 -8.76 -16.65 -11.17
CA LEU A 252 -9.17 -15.31 -10.75
C LEU A 252 -8.87 -14.27 -11.82
N LEU A 253 -7.87 -14.49 -12.67
CA LEU A 253 -7.55 -13.61 -13.79
C LEU A 253 -7.74 -14.34 -15.12
N PRO A 254 -8.06 -13.63 -16.21
CA PRO A 254 -8.22 -14.25 -17.53
C PRO A 254 -6.95 -14.95 -18.00
N ARG A 255 -7.09 -16.07 -18.73
CA ARG A 255 -5.95 -16.87 -19.19
C ARG A 255 -5.02 -16.15 -20.17
N ALA A 256 -5.55 -15.22 -20.96
CA ALA A 256 -4.78 -14.51 -21.96
C ALA A 256 -3.85 -13.46 -21.31
N ARG A 257 -2.53 -13.60 -21.47
CA ARG A 257 -1.55 -12.68 -20.87
C ARG A 257 -1.78 -11.21 -21.27
N GLY A 258 -2.12 -10.96 -22.53
CA GLY A 258 -2.42 -9.61 -23.03
C GLY A 258 -3.78 -9.06 -22.59
N HIS A 259 -4.54 -9.78 -21.76
CA HIS A 259 -5.82 -9.28 -21.26
C HIS A 259 -5.58 -8.06 -20.38
N LEU A 260 -6.48 -7.07 -20.49
CA LEU A 260 -6.42 -5.81 -19.76
C LEU A 260 -6.21 -5.99 -18.24
N LEU A 261 -6.91 -6.95 -17.63
CA LEU A 261 -6.80 -7.27 -16.19
C LEU A 261 -5.44 -7.86 -15.78
N ASN A 262 -4.67 -8.38 -16.73
CA ASN A 262 -3.34 -8.93 -16.50
C ASN A 262 -2.24 -7.90 -16.72
N ARG A 263 -2.58 -6.65 -17.08
CA ARG A 263 -1.59 -5.61 -17.30
C ARG A 263 -1.10 -5.06 -15.96
N PRO A 264 0.17 -5.24 -15.60
CA PRO A 264 0.73 -4.60 -14.41
C PRO A 264 0.66 -3.08 -14.59
N THR A 265 0.29 -2.37 -13.51
CA THR A 265 0.22 -0.91 -13.51
C THR A 265 0.87 -0.43 -12.23
N LEU A 266 1.88 0.43 -12.35
CA LEU A 266 2.49 1.06 -11.18
C LEU A 266 1.48 2.04 -10.57
N ARG A 267 1.14 1.83 -9.30
CA ARG A 267 0.20 2.68 -8.55
C ARG A 267 0.77 3.04 -7.20
N HIS A 268 0.48 4.27 -6.77
CA HIS A 268 0.74 4.67 -5.41
C HIS A 268 -0.26 3.94 -4.48
N PRO A 269 0.19 3.12 -3.52
CA PRO A 269 -0.67 2.22 -2.76
C PRO A 269 -1.59 2.96 -1.78
N ASP A 270 -1.19 4.16 -1.35
CA ASP A 270 -1.95 4.99 -0.41
C ASP A 270 -2.14 6.41 -0.96
N LEU A 271 -2.67 6.52 -2.18
CA LEU A 271 -2.93 7.84 -2.78
C LEU A 271 -4.14 8.49 -2.10
N ASN A 272 -3.88 9.20 -1.02
CA ASN A 272 -4.83 10.07 -0.36
C ASN A 272 -4.24 11.48 -0.28
N PRO A 273 -5.05 12.52 -0.10
CA PRO A 273 -4.53 13.88 -0.11
C PRO A 273 -3.51 14.22 0.98
N ALA A 274 -3.49 13.50 2.11
CA ALA A 274 -2.44 13.68 3.11
C ALA A 274 -1.07 13.23 2.60
N ASN A 275 -1.04 12.41 1.55
CA ASN A 275 0.16 11.99 0.83
C ASN A 275 0.39 12.77 -0.48
N VAL A 276 -0.37 13.85 -0.72
CA VAL A 276 -0.20 14.74 -1.88
C VAL A 276 0.19 16.13 -1.38
N PHE A 277 1.46 16.49 -1.57
CA PHE A 277 1.95 17.82 -1.21
C PHE A 277 1.65 18.82 -2.33
N VAL A 278 0.69 19.71 -2.09
CA VAL A 278 0.37 20.84 -2.97
C VAL A 278 0.92 22.11 -2.32
N SER A 279 1.50 23.02 -3.12
CA SER A 279 1.91 24.34 -2.64
C SER A 279 0.70 25.11 -2.09
N GLU A 280 0.74 25.45 -0.80
CA GLU A 280 -0.14 26.24 0.11
C GLU A 280 -1.66 26.43 -0.13
N ASP A 281 -2.24 26.15 -1.30
CA ASP A 281 -3.58 26.63 -1.67
C ASP A 281 -4.68 25.56 -1.80
N ASN A 282 -4.44 24.26 -1.59
CA ASN A 282 -5.50 23.25 -1.78
C ASN A 282 -5.37 22.03 -0.86
N PHE A 283 -6.03 22.09 0.32
CA PHE A 283 -6.30 20.90 1.12
C PHE A 283 -7.57 20.21 0.61
N MET A 284 -7.43 19.08 -0.06
CA MET A 284 -8.53 18.15 -0.31
C MET A 284 -8.46 17.06 0.78
N ASN A 285 -9.57 16.60 1.35
CA ASN A 285 -9.54 15.57 2.42
C ASN A 285 -10.42 14.35 2.06
N ALA A 286 -10.29 13.80 0.87
CA ALA A 286 -10.89 12.49 0.54
C ALA A 286 -10.00 11.69 -0.39
N ASN A 287 -9.92 10.38 -0.15
CA ASN A 287 -9.37 9.42 -1.10
C ASN A 287 -10.44 9.17 -2.20
N PRO A 288 -10.26 9.70 -3.42
CA PRO A 288 -11.27 9.63 -4.48
C PRO A 288 -11.49 8.20 -5.00
N LEU A 289 -10.62 7.25 -4.65
CA LEU A 289 -10.63 5.88 -5.15
C LEU A 289 -11.71 5.01 -4.49
N ARG A 290 -12.20 5.38 -3.30
CA ARG A 290 -13.17 4.56 -2.55
C ARG A 290 -14.59 4.99 -2.86
N GLN A 291 -15.38 4.07 -3.40
CA GLN A 291 -16.80 4.29 -3.63
C GLN A 291 -17.50 4.59 -2.30
N PRO A 292 -18.18 5.74 -2.15
CA PRO A 292 -18.80 6.13 -0.89
C PRO A 292 -20.11 5.39 -0.60
N ASP A 293 -20.75 4.85 -1.65
CA ASP A 293 -22.04 4.18 -1.57
C ASP A 293 -21.89 2.64 -1.71
N PRO A 294 -22.75 1.83 -1.06
CA PRO A 294 -22.74 0.38 -1.21
C PRO A 294 -22.99 -0.10 -2.64
N THR A 295 -23.78 0.66 -3.40
CA THR A 295 -24.13 0.38 -4.79
C THR A 295 -23.78 1.56 -5.67
N PRO A 296 -23.11 1.35 -6.82
CA PRO A 296 -22.77 2.46 -7.70
C PRO A 296 -24.04 3.00 -8.36
N PRO A 297 -24.11 4.32 -8.66
CA PRO A 297 -25.22 4.89 -9.41
C PRO A 297 -25.35 4.19 -10.77
N LYS A 298 -26.56 3.71 -11.11
CA LYS A 298 -26.80 2.97 -12.37
C LYS A 298 -26.45 3.79 -13.62
N ASP A 299 -26.70 5.10 -13.56
CA ASP A 299 -26.63 5.98 -14.73
C ASP A 299 -25.48 6.99 -14.67
N TYR A 300 -24.59 6.87 -13.69
CA TYR A 300 -23.55 7.87 -13.41
C TYR A 300 -24.11 9.31 -13.36
N ALA A 301 -25.31 9.49 -12.83
CA ALA A 301 -25.88 10.81 -12.64
C ALA A 301 -24.99 11.62 -11.68
N ALA A 302 -24.86 12.92 -11.94
CA ALA A 302 -24.15 13.82 -11.05
C ALA A 302 -24.80 13.76 -9.65
N PRO A 303 -24.01 13.55 -8.58
CA PRO A 303 -24.56 13.50 -7.23
C PRO A 303 -25.25 14.81 -6.86
N SER A 304 -26.35 14.71 -6.11
CA SER A 304 -27.05 15.86 -5.53
C SER A 304 -27.06 15.76 -4.00
N LEU A 305 -27.38 16.88 -3.34
CA LEU A 305 -27.73 16.86 -1.92
C LEU A 305 -29.09 16.17 -1.73
N PRO A 306 -29.38 15.65 -0.52
CA PRO A 306 -30.68 15.05 -0.23
C PRO A 306 -31.80 16.09 -0.31
N GLU A 307 -32.99 15.68 -0.75
CA GLU A 307 -34.13 16.59 -0.96
C GLU A 307 -34.54 17.34 0.32
N ASN A 308 -34.39 16.71 1.48
CA ASN A 308 -34.70 17.29 2.78
C ASN A 308 -33.54 18.11 3.39
N TYR A 309 -32.47 18.41 2.63
CA TYR A 309 -31.29 19.11 3.14
C TYR A 309 -31.63 20.43 3.87
N ALA A 310 -32.57 21.22 3.34
CA ALA A 310 -32.97 22.49 3.93
C ALA A 310 -33.46 22.34 5.39
N SER A 311 -34.17 21.24 5.67
CA SER A 311 -34.75 20.91 6.97
C SER A 311 -33.81 20.20 7.95
N LEU A 312 -32.61 19.80 7.50
CA LEU A 312 -31.63 19.13 8.36
C LEU A 312 -31.04 20.07 9.41
N ASN A 313 -30.66 19.50 10.55
CA ASN A 313 -29.92 20.21 11.59
C ASN A 313 -28.44 20.43 11.15
N PRO A 314 -27.66 21.28 11.86
CA PRO A 314 -26.28 21.58 11.45
C PRO A 314 -25.33 20.36 11.37
N GLU A 315 -25.47 19.38 12.25
CA GLU A 315 -24.63 18.17 12.25
C GLU A 315 -24.98 17.26 11.06
N GLU A 316 -26.28 17.07 10.81
CA GLU A 316 -26.79 16.32 9.66
C GLU A 316 -26.43 16.99 8.33
N LYS A 317 -26.45 18.33 8.26
CA LYS A 317 -25.98 19.09 7.10
C LYS A 317 -24.50 18.85 6.85
N SER A 318 -23.68 18.95 7.88
CA SER A 318 -22.23 18.67 7.79
C SER A 318 -21.96 17.26 7.26
N TYR A 319 -22.70 16.25 7.75
CA TYR A 319 -22.60 14.88 7.25
C TYR A 319 -23.05 14.77 5.78
N ALA A 320 -24.18 15.38 5.41
CA ALA A 320 -24.69 15.39 4.05
C ALA A 320 -23.73 16.08 3.07
N ASP A 321 -23.11 17.18 3.49
CA ASP A 321 -22.12 17.94 2.71
C ASP A 321 -20.86 17.11 2.48
N GLU A 322 -20.34 16.45 3.52
CA GLU A 322 -19.18 15.57 3.40
C GLU A 322 -19.46 14.36 2.51
N LEU A 323 -20.64 13.74 2.65
CA LEU A 323 -21.06 12.63 1.79
C LEU A 323 -21.21 13.08 0.34
N HIS A 324 -21.86 14.23 0.10
CA HIS A 324 -22.00 14.81 -1.23
C HIS A 324 -20.64 15.11 -1.86
N ARG A 325 -19.71 15.70 -1.09
CA ARG A 325 -18.33 15.96 -1.52
C ARG A 325 -17.62 14.68 -1.95
N ARG A 326 -17.71 13.60 -1.15
CA ARG A 326 -17.11 12.30 -1.49
C ARG A 326 -17.72 11.69 -2.75
N ARG A 327 -19.05 11.74 -2.89
CA ARG A 327 -19.76 11.30 -4.10
C ARG A 327 -19.33 12.10 -5.32
N MET A 328 -19.20 13.42 -5.19
CA MET A 328 -18.77 14.30 -6.28
C MET A 328 -17.34 13.99 -6.71
N LEU A 329 -16.42 13.75 -5.77
CA LEU A 329 -15.05 13.36 -6.08
C LEU A 329 -14.98 11.99 -6.79
N PHE A 330 -15.73 11.01 -6.30
CA PHE A 330 -15.83 9.70 -6.98
C PHE A 330 -16.46 9.84 -8.38
N TYR A 331 -17.49 10.66 -8.53
CA TYR A 331 -18.12 10.95 -9.82
C TYR A 331 -17.12 11.58 -10.81
N LEU A 332 -16.40 12.63 -10.39
CA LEU A 332 -15.37 13.25 -11.21
C LEU A 332 -14.26 12.26 -11.56
N TYR A 333 -13.80 11.46 -10.61
CA TYR A 333 -12.83 10.40 -10.86
C TYR A 333 -13.33 9.42 -11.93
N MET A 334 -14.59 8.99 -11.89
CA MET A 334 -15.17 8.11 -12.92
C MET A 334 -15.25 8.79 -14.29
N ILE A 335 -15.63 10.07 -14.34
CA ILE A 335 -15.70 10.86 -15.59
C ILE A 335 -14.31 11.03 -16.20
N PHE A 336 -13.33 11.47 -15.42
CA PHE A 336 -11.96 11.66 -15.91
C PHE A 336 -11.30 10.35 -16.31
N ASN A 337 -11.49 9.26 -15.56
CA ASN A 337 -10.98 7.96 -15.99
C ASN A 337 -11.71 7.44 -17.24
N GLY A 338 -13.01 7.66 -17.38
CA GLY A 338 -13.75 7.32 -18.61
C GLY A 338 -13.23 8.07 -19.84
N LYS A 339 -12.77 9.30 -19.66
CA LYS A 339 -12.20 10.15 -20.72
C LYS A 339 -10.75 9.80 -21.02
N ASP A 340 -9.90 9.80 -19.99
CA ASP A 340 -8.44 9.86 -20.10
C ASP A 340 -7.76 8.51 -19.80
N ASN A 341 -8.43 7.57 -19.11
CA ASN A 341 -7.89 6.24 -18.75
C ASN A 341 -8.90 5.11 -19.02
N LYS A 342 -9.27 4.96 -20.31
CA LYS A 342 -10.30 4.01 -20.79
C LYS A 342 -10.04 2.56 -20.36
N ASP A 343 -8.78 2.18 -20.28
CA ASP A 343 -8.35 0.86 -19.85
C ASP A 343 -8.69 0.61 -18.38
N HIS A 344 -8.33 1.53 -17.49
CA HIS A 344 -8.70 1.42 -16.08
C HIS A 344 -10.22 1.49 -15.90
N PHE A 345 -10.89 2.38 -16.62
CA PHE A 345 -12.36 2.45 -16.61
C PHE A 345 -13.02 1.14 -17.05
N SER A 346 -12.50 0.48 -18.09
CA SER A 346 -12.98 -0.83 -18.54
C SER A 346 -12.72 -1.92 -17.49
N ALA A 347 -11.55 -1.90 -16.85
CA ALA A 347 -11.23 -2.84 -15.78
C ALA A 347 -12.19 -2.69 -14.58
N MET A 348 -12.53 -1.46 -14.19
CA MET A 348 -13.50 -1.17 -13.11
C MET A 348 -14.92 -1.69 -13.39
N ARG A 349 -15.30 -1.83 -14.66
CA ARG A 349 -16.64 -2.30 -15.08
C ARG A 349 -16.74 -3.82 -15.21
N THR A 350 -15.69 -4.54 -14.81
CA THR A 350 -15.66 -5.99 -14.88
C THR A 350 -16.71 -6.60 -13.93
N PRO A 351 -17.64 -7.46 -14.41
CA PRO A 351 -18.80 -7.91 -13.63
C PRO A 351 -18.50 -8.60 -12.29
N VAL A 352 -17.33 -9.23 -12.15
CA VAL A 352 -16.93 -9.95 -10.93
C VAL A 352 -15.78 -9.27 -10.17
N LEU A 353 -15.49 -7.99 -10.46
CA LEU A 353 -14.37 -7.27 -9.86
C LEU A 353 -14.47 -7.21 -8.33
N ALA A 354 -15.66 -6.90 -7.80
CA ALA A 354 -15.86 -6.78 -6.36
C ALA A 354 -15.63 -8.11 -5.64
N GLN A 355 -16.10 -9.22 -6.21
CA GLN A 355 -15.91 -10.57 -5.68
C GLN A 355 -14.42 -10.97 -5.74
N ARG A 356 -13.72 -10.65 -6.84
CA ARG A 356 -12.27 -10.85 -6.98
C ARG A 356 -11.50 -10.08 -5.92
N GLN A 357 -11.75 -8.77 -5.81
CA GLN A 357 -11.09 -7.88 -4.85
C GLN A 357 -11.33 -8.38 -3.43
N HIS A 358 -12.59 -8.66 -3.09
CA HIS A 358 -12.94 -9.18 -1.78
C HIS A 358 -12.21 -10.48 -1.45
N LEU A 359 -12.16 -11.45 -2.38
CA LEU A 359 -11.44 -12.71 -2.14
C LEU A 359 -9.93 -12.49 -1.97
N ILE A 360 -9.31 -11.68 -2.83
CA ILE A 360 -7.86 -11.38 -2.75
C ILE A 360 -7.54 -10.67 -1.44
N GLU A 361 -8.34 -9.67 -1.05
CA GLU A 361 -8.18 -8.94 0.20
C GLU A 361 -8.31 -9.87 1.41
N ARG A 362 -9.34 -10.72 1.46
CA ARG A 362 -9.54 -11.65 2.59
C ARG A 362 -8.49 -12.74 2.64
N ALA A 363 -8.03 -13.25 1.49
CA ALA A 363 -6.94 -14.22 1.44
C ALA A 363 -5.60 -13.60 1.85
N GLY A 364 -5.44 -12.28 1.63
CA GLY A 364 -4.32 -11.47 2.10
C GLY A 364 -4.41 -10.99 3.55
N MET A 365 -5.45 -11.35 4.31
CA MET A 365 -5.60 -10.94 5.72
C MET A 365 -5.15 -12.03 6.69
N GLN A 366 -4.62 -11.62 7.85
CA GLN A 366 -4.13 -12.55 8.88
C GLN A 366 -5.31 -13.25 9.54
N TRP A 367 -5.08 -14.45 10.07
CA TRP A 367 -6.08 -15.09 10.91
C TRP A 367 -6.34 -14.22 12.15
N THR A 368 -7.53 -13.65 12.24
CA THR A 368 -7.98 -12.79 13.35
C THR A 368 -9.03 -13.50 14.20
N GLY A 369 -8.83 -14.80 14.47
CA GLY A 369 -9.72 -15.57 15.33
C GLY A 369 -11.04 -16.03 14.70
N ASN A 370 -11.40 -15.58 13.50
CA ASN A 370 -12.57 -16.07 12.77
C ASN A 370 -12.24 -16.46 11.32
N THR A 371 -13.04 -17.38 10.77
CA THR A 371 -12.92 -17.87 9.38
C THR A 371 -14.02 -17.32 8.48
N VAL A 372 -14.98 -16.58 9.05
CA VAL A 372 -16.20 -16.10 8.39
C VAL A 372 -15.87 -15.29 7.14
N THR A 373 -14.90 -14.39 7.27
CA THR A 373 -14.60 -13.44 6.19
C THR A 373 -14.00 -14.12 4.96
N LEU A 374 -13.00 -15.01 5.13
CA LEU A 374 -12.38 -15.75 4.03
C LEU A 374 -13.30 -16.85 3.49
N LYS A 375 -13.99 -17.60 4.37
CA LYS A 375 -14.92 -18.66 3.97
C LYS A 375 -16.09 -18.07 3.17
N GLY A 376 -16.69 -16.98 3.63
CA GLY A 376 -17.76 -16.28 2.90
C GLY A 376 -17.29 -15.72 1.56
N ALA A 377 -16.06 -15.21 1.48
CA ALA A 377 -15.48 -14.76 0.22
C ALA A 377 -15.33 -15.92 -0.79
N LEU A 378 -14.86 -17.09 -0.33
CA LEU A 378 -14.73 -18.29 -1.16
C LEU A 378 -16.11 -18.81 -1.61
N MET A 379 -17.09 -18.90 -0.70
CA MET A 379 -18.44 -19.35 -1.02
C MET A 379 -19.09 -18.46 -2.08
N ARG A 380 -18.99 -17.13 -1.97
CA ARG A 380 -19.49 -16.19 -2.99
C ARG A 380 -18.84 -16.40 -4.37
N VAL A 381 -17.58 -16.81 -4.42
CA VAL A 381 -16.91 -17.15 -5.70
C VAL A 381 -17.38 -18.49 -6.25
N VAL A 382 -17.65 -19.48 -5.39
CA VAL A 382 -18.22 -20.77 -5.80
C VAL A 382 -19.64 -20.58 -6.35
N ASP A 383 -20.50 -19.84 -5.64
CA ASP A 383 -21.88 -19.56 -6.05
C ASP A 383 -21.91 -18.74 -7.36
N GLY A 384 -20.95 -17.83 -7.53
CA GLY A 384 -20.79 -17.02 -8.73
C GLY A 384 -19.91 -17.64 -9.83
N TRP A 385 -19.46 -18.89 -9.69
CA TRP A 385 -18.39 -19.46 -10.50
C TRP A 385 -18.64 -19.39 -12.01
N GLY A 386 -19.90 -19.53 -12.43
CA GLY A 386 -20.28 -19.39 -13.83
C GLY A 386 -19.80 -18.07 -14.45
N PHE A 387 -19.85 -16.96 -13.73
CA PHE A 387 -19.37 -15.66 -14.23
C PHE A 387 -17.84 -15.59 -14.30
N PHE A 388 -17.13 -16.25 -13.37
CA PHE A 388 -15.66 -16.32 -13.38
C PHE A 388 -15.13 -17.17 -14.52
N ALA A 389 -15.71 -18.36 -14.71
CA ALA A 389 -15.30 -19.29 -15.76
C ALA A 389 -15.52 -18.69 -17.16
N LEU A 390 -16.62 -17.97 -17.36
CA LEU A 390 -16.94 -17.30 -18.63
C LEU A 390 -15.94 -16.17 -18.97
N GLU A 391 -15.20 -15.64 -18.00
CA GLU A 391 -14.23 -14.57 -18.21
C GLU A 391 -12.83 -15.10 -18.53
N GLY A 392 -12.72 -15.79 -19.67
CA GLY A 392 -11.44 -16.18 -20.27
C GLY A 392 -11.00 -17.63 -20.01
N HIS A 393 -11.80 -18.43 -19.32
CA HIS A 393 -11.50 -19.86 -19.07
C HIS A 393 -12.49 -20.82 -19.76
N GLY A 394 -13.68 -20.35 -20.14
CA GLY A 394 -14.72 -21.14 -20.80
C GLY A 394 -15.57 -21.94 -19.82
N LYS A 395 -15.97 -23.17 -20.17
CA LYS A 395 -16.73 -24.07 -19.29
C LYS A 395 -15.76 -24.94 -18.48
N VAL A 396 -15.17 -24.37 -17.43
CA VAL A 396 -14.33 -25.10 -16.48
C VAL A 396 -15.12 -25.31 -15.19
N GLU A 397 -15.05 -26.51 -14.62
CA GLU A 397 -15.67 -26.80 -13.32
C GLU A 397 -14.92 -26.09 -12.18
N CYS A 398 -15.64 -25.74 -11.12
CA CYS A 398 -15.01 -25.09 -9.96
C CYS A 398 -14.05 -26.07 -9.28
N PRO A 399 -12.77 -25.70 -9.07
CA PRO A 399 -11.79 -26.61 -8.45
C PRO A 399 -12.04 -26.82 -6.95
N ILE A 400 -12.99 -26.10 -6.35
CA ILE A 400 -13.34 -26.22 -4.95
C ILE A 400 -14.84 -26.35 -4.78
N SER A 401 -15.24 -26.99 -3.69
CA SER A 401 -16.61 -27.07 -3.22
C SER A 401 -16.67 -26.99 -1.70
N PHE A 402 -17.86 -26.71 -1.19
CA PHE A 402 -18.22 -26.80 0.22
C PHE A 402 -19.40 -27.77 0.33
N SER A 403 -19.48 -28.53 1.42
CA SER A 403 -20.65 -29.38 1.65
C SER A 403 -21.88 -28.53 1.98
N ALA A 404 -23.08 -29.12 1.85
CA ALA A 404 -24.32 -28.45 2.25
C ALA A 404 -24.28 -28.06 3.73
N GLU A 405 -23.83 -28.98 4.58
CA GLU A 405 -23.65 -28.79 6.03
C GLU A 405 -22.67 -27.65 6.33
N GLU A 406 -21.53 -27.59 5.62
CA GLU A 406 -20.55 -26.51 5.78
C GLU A 406 -21.12 -25.15 5.38
N SER A 407 -21.99 -25.12 4.37
CA SER A 407 -22.57 -23.89 3.84
C SER A 407 -23.70 -23.38 4.75
N GLU A 408 -24.57 -24.26 5.21
CA GLU A 408 -25.66 -23.95 6.15
C GLU A 408 -25.09 -23.42 7.48
N ALA A 409 -24.12 -24.13 8.06
CA ALA A 409 -23.45 -23.69 9.29
C ALA A 409 -22.70 -22.36 9.14
N PHE A 410 -22.29 -21.99 7.91
CA PHE A 410 -21.70 -20.68 7.65
C PHE A 410 -22.77 -19.58 7.65
N TYR A 411 -23.90 -19.79 6.96
CA TYR A 411 -24.96 -18.79 6.87
C TYR A 411 -25.65 -18.55 8.22
N GLU A 412 -25.87 -19.60 9.02
CA GLU A 412 -26.34 -19.45 10.41
C GLU A 412 -25.42 -18.58 11.27
N LEU A 413 -24.10 -18.63 11.00
CA LEU A 413 -23.10 -17.85 11.72
C LEU A 413 -22.89 -16.44 11.15
N GLU A 414 -23.33 -16.17 9.92
CA GLU A 414 -23.33 -14.83 9.32
C GLU A 414 -24.59 -14.03 9.71
N GLU A 415 -25.70 -14.71 10.01
CA GLU A 415 -26.96 -14.10 10.48
C GLU A 415 -26.96 -13.70 11.97
N ASN A 416 -26.07 -14.30 12.77
CA ASN A 416 -25.88 -14.01 14.21
C ASN A 416 -24.70 -13.06 14.45
#